data_AF-A0A2K6DGN9-F1
#
_entry.id   AF-A0A2K6DGN9-F1
#
_cell.length_a   1.000
_cell.length_b   1.000
_cell.length_c   1.000
_cell.angle_alpha   90.00
_cell.angle_beta   90.00
_cell.angle_gamma   90.00
#
_symmetry.space_group_name_H-M   'P 1'
#
loop_
_entity.id
_entity.type
_entity.pdbx_description
1 polymer ?
#
loop_
_entity_poly.entity_id
_entity_poly.type
_entity_poly.pdbx_seq_one_letter_code
_entity_poly.pdbx_strand_id
1 'polypeptide(L)' 'MKFQYKEDHPFEYRKKEGEKIRKKYPDRVPLASSTS' A
#
# COMPACT_ATOMS: atom_id res chain seq x y z
N MET A 1 -9.44 13.31 3.83
CA MET A 1 -8.45 12.75 2.89
C MET A 1 -8.99 11.43 2.38
N LYS A 2 -9.63 11.42 1.20
CA LYS A 2 -10.05 10.17 0.56
C LYS A 2 -8.83 9.59 -0.15
N PHE A 3 -8.49 8.36 0.17
CA PHE A 3 -7.41 7.66 -0.50
C PHE A 3 -8.03 6.88 -1.67
N GLN A 4 -7.95 7.43 -2.88
CA GLN A 4 -8.46 6.77 -4.10
C GLN A 4 -7.92 5.33 -4.21
N TYR A 5 -6.64 5.14 -3.88
CA TYR A 5 -6.00 3.82 -3.81
C TYR A 5 -6.69 2.81 -2.86
N LYS A 6 -7.36 3.26 -1.80
CA LYS A 6 -8.09 2.37 -0.88
C LYS A 6 -9.47 1.98 -1.43
N GLU A 7 -10.03 2.79 -2.32
CA GLU A 7 -11.30 2.52 -3.01
C GLU A 7 -11.05 1.62 -4.23
N ASP A 8 -9.99 1.86 -5.00
CA ASP A 8 -9.64 1.08 -6.19
C ASP A 8 -9.11 -0.32 -5.86
N HIS A 9 -8.46 -0.48 -4.70
CA HIS A 9 -7.87 -1.74 -4.29
C HIS A 9 -8.49 -2.31 -3.01
N PRO A 10 -9.02 -3.55 -3.07
CA PRO A 10 -9.57 -4.21 -1.88
C PRO A 10 -8.48 -4.44 -0.83
N PHE A 11 -8.89 -4.56 0.42
CA PHE A 11 -7.99 -4.65 1.57
C PHE A 11 -6.99 -5.81 1.45
N GLU A 12 -7.45 -6.98 1.02
CA GLU A 12 -6.61 -8.18 0.83
C GLU A 12 -5.47 -7.94 -0.15
N TYR A 13 -5.75 -7.24 -1.26
CA TYR A 13 -4.73 -6.88 -2.25
C TYR A 13 -3.68 -5.94 -1.64
N ARG A 14 -4.14 -4.88 -0.94
CA ARG A 14 -3.24 -3.91 -0.29
C ARG A 14 -2.36 -4.55 0.78
N LYS A 15 -2.89 -5.52 1.52
CA LYS A 15 -2.14 -6.28 2.52
C LYS A 15 -1.05 -7.14 1.88
N LYS A 16 -1.40 -7.91 0.85
CA LYS A 16 -0.47 -8.79 0.13
C LYS A 16 0.69 -8.02 -0.51
N GLU A 17 0.39 -6.90 -1.17
CA GLU A 17 1.42 -6.02 -1.75
C GLU A 17 2.31 -5.38 -0.67
N GLY A 18 1.73 -4.94 0.45
CA GLY A 18 2.49 -4.40 1.57
C GLY A 18 3.48 -5.41 2.16
N GLU A 19 3.06 -6.67 2.34
CA GLU A 19 3.93 -7.74 2.83
C GLU A 19 5.04 -8.10 1.83
N LYS A 20 4.72 -8.11 0.53
CA LYS A 20 5.70 -8.36 -0.53
C LYS A 20 6.78 -7.28 -0.57
N ILE A 21 6.39 -6.00 -0.45
CA ILE A 21 7.33 -4.87 -0.47
C ILE A 21 8.20 -4.85 0.78
N ARG A 22 7.65 -5.15 1.96
CA ARG A 22 8.43 -5.27 3.21
C ARG A 22 9.46 -6.40 3.16
N LYS A 23 9.12 -7.53 2.54
CA LYS A 23 10.09 -8.63 2.32
C LYS A 23 11.18 -8.24 1.31
N LYS A 24 10.81 -7.50 0.26
CA LYS A 24 11.75 -7.06 -0.79
C LYS A 24 12.69 -5.96 -0.31
N TYR A 25 12.20 -5.06 0.54
CA TYR A 25 12.94 -3.94 1.09
C TYR A 25 12.69 -3.84 2.60
N PRO A 26 13.40 -4.61 3.42
CA PRO A 26 13.18 -4.65 4.87
C PRO A 26 13.42 -3.29 5.54
N ASP A 27 14.31 -2.48 4.97
CA ASP A 27 14.67 -1.15 5.52
C ASP A 27 13.74 -0.03 5.01
N ARG A 28 12.73 -0.35 4.19
CA ARG A 28 11.83 0.65 3.59
C ARG A 28 10.38 0.45 4.02
N VAL A 29 9.72 1.56 4.35
CA VAL A 29 8.29 1.57 4.67
C VAL A 29 7.48 1.99 3.45
N PRO A 30 6.58 1.15 2.92
CA PRO A 30 5.70 1.54 1.83
C PRO A 30 4.71 2.62 2.30
N LEU A 31 4.73 3.78 1.66
CA LEU A 31 3.80 4.89 1.91
C LEU A 31 2.73 4.91 0.81
N ALA A 32 1.46 4.76 1.19
CA ALA A 32 0.35 5.01 0.27
C ALA A 32 0.11 6.53 0.19
N SER A 33 0.68 7.19 -0.81
CA SER A 33 0.44 8.61 -1.07
C SER A 33 -0.90 8.80 -1.77
N SER A 34 -1.88 9.42 -1.10
CA SER A 34 -3.03 10.03 -1.78
C SER A 34 -2.60 11.39 -2.32
N THR A 35 -2.01 11.43 -3.51
CA THR A 35 -2.01 12.68 -4.27
C THR A 35 -3.46 12.99 -4.61
N SER A 36 -3.91 14.16 -4.15
CA SER A 36 -5.29 14.64 -4.31
C SER A 36 -5.60 14.95 -5.76
#